data_AF-Q8E5M2-F1
#
_entry.id   AF-Q8E5M2-F1
#
_cell.length_a   1.000
_cell.length_b   1.000
_cell.length_c   1.000
_cell.angle_alpha   90.00
_cell.angle_beta   90.00
_cell.angle_gamma   90.00
#
_symmetry.space_group_name_H-M   'P 1'
#
loop_
_entity.id
_entity.type
_entity.pdbx_description
1 polymer ?
#
loop_
_entity_poly.entity_id
_entity_poly.type
_entity_poly.pdbx_seq_one_letter_code
_entity_poly.pdbx_strand_id
1 'polypeptide(L)'
;MRRKIVLLFVVPMLIVLGILGVVVHYYGSALNIYLLPPSSERYGRVILDRVEQRGLYSQGRQWQIIRQRSEKKLKTSKSYQESRNIVQEAVRYGGSKHSQILSKETVRRDTLDSRYPEYRRLNEDILLITIPSISKLDKRSISHYSGKLQNILMEKSYKGLILDLSNNTGGNMIPMIGG
;
A
#
# COMPACT_ATOMS: atom_id res chain seq x y z
N MET A 1 30.94 25.86 -38.02
CA MET A 1 31.34 25.58 -36.62
C MET A 1 30.15 25.23 -35.70
N ARG A 2 29.05 26.01 -35.69
CA ARG A 2 27.87 25.77 -34.83
C ARG A 2 27.23 24.37 -34.94
N ARG A 3 27.09 23.79 -36.14
CA ARG A 3 26.51 22.43 -36.32
C ARG A 3 27.32 21.33 -35.63
N LYS A 4 28.66 21.41 -35.64
CA LYS A 4 29.53 20.41 -34.99
C LYS A 4 29.44 20.49 -33.47
N ILE A 5 29.32 21.69 -32.90
CA ILE A 5 29.13 21.91 -31.46
C ILE A 5 27.74 21.43 -31.01
N VAL A 6 26.68 21.73 -31.77
CA VAL A 6 25.32 21.25 -31.47
C VAL A 6 25.26 19.72 -31.49
N LEU A 7 25.85 19.06 -32.50
CA LEU A 7 25.93 17.60 -32.57
C LEU A 7 26.68 16.99 -31.37
N LEU A 8 27.72 17.67 -30.87
CA LEU A 8 28.54 17.20 -29.74
C LEU A 8 27.76 17.15 -28.42
N PHE A 9 26.71 17.95 -28.25
CA PHE A 9 25.85 17.94 -27.05
C PHE A 9 24.53 17.19 -27.28
N VAL A 10 23.95 17.28 -28.47
CA VAL A 10 22.63 16.66 -28.76
C VAL A 10 22.72 15.14 -28.83
N VAL A 11 23.79 14.59 -29.42
CA VAL A 11 23.96 13.13 -29.53
C VAL A 11 24.10 12.47 -28.15
N PRO A 12 24.99 12.91 -27.24
CA PRO A 12 25.05 12.32 -25.90
C PRO A 12 23.78 12.55 -25.09
N MET A 13 23.08 13.68 -25.26
CA MET A 13 21.78 13.90 -24.61
C MET A 13 20.73 12.88 -25.06
N LEU A 14 20.66 12.56 -26.36
CA LEU A 14 19.76 11.53 -26.87
C LEU A 14 20.13 10.13 -26.38
N ILE A 15 21.43 9.83 -26.26
CA ILE A 15 21.90 8.56 -25.69
C ILE A 15 21.49 8.43 -24.22
N VAL A 16 21.67 9.49 -23.42
CA VAL A 16 21.25 9.51 -22.02
C VAL A 16 19.73 9.34 -21.89
N LEU A 17 18.94 10.03 -22.73
CA LEU A 17 17.49 9.86 -22.76
C LEU A 17 17.07 8.45 -23.19
N GLY A 18 17.79 7.84 -24.13
CA GLY A 18 17.57 6.45 -24.55
C GLY A 18 17.82 5.47 -23.42
N ILE A 19 18.96 5.60 -22.71
CA ILE A 19 19.30 4.78 -21.54
C ILE A 19 18.25 4.97 -20.44
N LEU A 20 17.87 6.21 -20.15
CA LEU A 20 16.84 6.52 -19.15
C LEU A 20 15.50 5.88 -19.54
N GLY A 21 15.14 5.91 -20.82
CA GLY A 21 13.96 5.23 -21.36
C GLY A 21 14.01 3.71 -21.16
N VAL A 22 15.15 3.06 -21.42
CA VAL A 22 15.35 1.62 -21.17
C VAL A 22 15.25 1.31 -19.67
N VAL A 23 15.88 2.12 -18.82
CA VAL A 23 15.83 1.96 -17.37
C VAL A 23 14.40 2.10 -16.87
N VAL A 24 13.65 3.11 -17.31
CA VAL A 24 12.23 3.29 -16.94
C VAL A 24 11.38 2.14 -17.49
N HIS A 25 11.67 1.61 -18.68
CA HIS A 25 10.93 0.48 -19.23
C HIS A 25 11.11 -0.81 -18.42
N TYR A 26 12.35 -1.14 -18.05
CA TYR A 26 12.66 -2.37 -17.31
C TYR A 26 12.42 -2.22 -15.80
N TYR A 27 12.89 -1.13 -15.20
CA TYR A 27 12.88 -0.90 -13.75
C TYR A 27 11.77 0.05 -13.28
N GLY A 28 11.11 0.80 -14.16
CA GLY A 28 10.04 1.73 -13.78
C GLY A 28 8.87 1.03 -13.08
N SER A 29 8.58 -0.23 -13.42
CA SER A 29 7.59 -1.05 -12.70
C SER A 29 7.97 -1.38 -11.25
N ALA A 30 9.27 -1.43 -10.93
CA ALA A 30 9.76 -1.56 -9.56
C ALA A 30 9.58 -0.26 -8.76
N LEU A 31 9.68 0.89 -9.45
CA LEU A 31 9.63 2.24 -8.87
C LEU A 31 8.28 2.96 -9.03
N ASN A 32 7.25 2.29 -9.56
CA ASN A 32 5.94 2.86 -9.89
C ASN A 32 5.96 4.05 -10.88
N ILE A 33 6.98 4.16 -11.74
CA ILE A 33 7.08 5.20 -12.77
C ILE A 33 6.70 4.58 -14.12
N TYR A 34 5.64 5.09 -14.76
CA TYR A 34 5.19 4.67 -16.08
C TYR A 34 5.01 5.89 -16.99
N LEU A 35 5.78 5.95 -18.09
CA LEU A 35 5.59 6.94 -19.16
C LEU A 35 4.41 6.59 -20.08
N LEU A 36 4.11 5.29 -20.21
CA LEU A 36 2.94 4.73 -20.87
C LEU A 36 2.29 3.72 -19.91
N PRO A 37 0.96 3.77 -19.69
CA PRO A 37 0.28 2.83 -18.82
C PRO A 37 0.53 1.38 -19.24
N PRO A 38 0.73 0.45 -18.30
CA PRO A 38 0.96 -0.95 -18.63
C PRO A 38 -0.29 -1.58 -19.25
N SER A 39 -0.10 -2.63 -20.07
CA SER A 39 -1.22 -3.47 -20.50
C SER A 39 -1.86 -4.19 -19.30
N SER A 40 -3.11 -4.64 -19.45
CA SER A 40 -3.80 -5.43 -18.41
C SER A 40 -3.01 -6.69 -18.02
N GLU A 41 -2.44 -7.39 -19.00
CA GLU A 41 -1.55 -8.54 -18.75
C GLU A 41 -0.33 -8.14 -17.91
N ARG A 42 0.36 -7.05 -18.29
CA ARG A 42 1.56 -6.59 -17.57
C ARG A 42 1.22 -6.15 -16.15
N TYR A 43 0.09 -5.46 -15.96
CA TYR A 43 -0.41 -5.09 -14.64
C TYR A 43 -0.62 -6.32 -13.73
N GLY A 44 -1.26 -7.37 -14.25
CA GLY A 44 -1.44 -8.62 -13.51
C GLY A 44 -0.12 -9.34 -13.20
N ARG A 45 0.82 -9.36 -14.16
CA ARG A 45 2.14 -9.98 -13.96
C ARG A 45 2.95 -9.29 -12.85
N VAL A 46 2.90 -7.95 -12.77
CA VAL A 46 3.54 -7.21 -11.68
C VAL A 46 3.02 -7.65 -10.30
N ILE A 47 1.73 -7.95 -10.17
CA ILE A 47 1.16 -8.46 -8.92
C ILE A 47 1.72 -9.84 -8.60
N LEU A 48 1.77 -10.76 -9.58
CA LEU A 48 2.33 -12.11 -9.39
C LEU A 48 3.80 -12.06 -8.98
N ASP A 49 4.59 -11.19 -9.62
CA ASP A 49 6.02 -11.02 -9.30
C ASP A 49 6.22 -10.50 -7.87
N ARG A 50 5.35 -9.60 -7.40
CA ARG A 50 5.38 -9.12 -6.00
C ARG A 50 5.01 -10.22 -5.01
N VAL A 51 4.00 -11.03 -5.31
CA VAL A 51 3.62 -12.16 -4.47
C VAL A 51 4.75 -13.19 -4.42
N GLU A 52 5.40 -13.51 -5.54
CA GLU A 52 6.56 -14.42 -5.55
C GLU A 52 7.72 -13.89 -4.69
N GLN A 53 8.08 -12.62 -4.85
CA GLN A 53 9.26 -12.05 -4.19
C GLN A 53 9.07 -11.84 -2.68
N ARG A 54 7.84 -11.57 -2.23
CA ARG A 54 7.56 -11.10 -0.86
C ARG A 54 6.51 -11.91 -0.11
N GLY A 55 5.73 -12.73 -0.80
CA GLY A 55 4.74 -13.60 -0.20
C GLY A 55 5.39 -14.71 0.62
N LEU A 56 4.77 -15.04 1.75
CA LEU A 56 5.31 -16.07 2.66
C LEU A 56 5.14 -17.50 2.11
N TYR A 57 4.14 -17.72 1.25
CA TYR A 57 3.72 -19.04 0.78
C TYR A 57 3.82 -19.19 -0.74
N SER A 58 4.52 -18.28 -1.42
CA SER A 58 4.61 -18.19 -2.88
C SER A 58 5.72 -19.08 -3.47
N GLN A 59 5.84 -20.31 -2.95
CA GLN A 59 6.86 -21.29 -3.35
C GLN A 59 6.26 -22.69 -3.51
N GLY A 60 7.00 -23.59 -4.17
CA GLY A 60 6.61 -24.99 -4.35
C GLY A 60 5.67 -25.27 -5.54
N ARG A 61 5.36 -26.55 -5.75
CA ARG A 61 4.64 -27.03 -6.95
C ARG A 61 3.25 -26.41 -7.09
N GLN A 62 2.51 -26.31 -6.00
CA GLN A 62 1.15 -25.78 -6.01
C GLN A 62 1.12 -24.29 -6.36
N TRP A 63 2.07 -23.50 -5.85
CA TRP A 63 2.25 -22.09 -6.24
C TRP A 63 2.48 -21.96 -7.76
N GLN A 64 3.39 -22.77 -8.32
CA GLN A 64 3.69 -22.71 -9.75
C GLN A 64 2.48 -23.04 -10.62
N ILE A 65 1.66 -24.02 -10.21
CA ILE A 65 0.39 -24.35 -10.90
C ILE A 65 -0.57 -23.15 -10.87
N ILE A 66 -0.71 -22.49 -9.72
CA ILE A 66 -1.58 -21.31 -9.58
C ILE A 66 -1.05 -20.17 -10.47
N ARG A 67 0.25 -19.87 -10.39
CA ARG A 67 0.88 -18.80 -11.17
C ARG A 67 0.72 -19.01 -12.68
N GLN A 68 1.10 -20.18 -13.20
CA GLN A 68 1.02 -20.47 -14.64
C GLN A 68 -0.42 -20.36 -15.17
N ARG A 69 -1.39 -20.82 -14.37
CA ARG A 69 -2.82 -20.70 -14.69
C ARG A 69 -3.28 -19.25 -14.70
N SER A 70 -2.86 -18.44 -13.73
CA SER A 70 -3.13 -16.99 -13.73
C SER A 70 -2.48 -16.29 -14.93
N GLU A 71 -1.23 -16.59 -15.27
CA GLU A 71 -0.53 -16.02 -16.43
C GLU A 71 -1.23 -16.35 -17.74
N LYS A 72 -1.71 -17.59 -17.91
CA LYS A 72 -2.48 -17.99 -19.10
C LYS A 72 -3.78 -17.20 -19.22
N LYS A 73 -4.50 -16.97 -18.12
CA LYS A 73 -5.73 -16.17 -18.09
C LYS A 73 -5.46 -14.68 -18.33
N LEU A 74 -4.31 -14.16 -17.87
CA LEU A 74 -3.95 -12.74 -18.04
C LEU A 74 -3.77 -12.34 -19.52
N LYS A 75 -3.37 -13.26 -20.40
CA LYS A 75 -3.22 -13.01 -21.85
C LYS A 75 -4.50 -12.52 -22.51
N THR A 76 -5.67 -12.85 -21.96
CA THR A 76 -6.97 -12.43 -22.48
C THR A 76 -7.62 -11.31 -21.67
N SER A 77 -6.94 -10.79 -20.65
CA SER A 77 -7.48 -9.76 -19.75
C SER A 77 -7.66 -8.43 -20.48
N LYS A 78 -8.84 -7.83 -20.38
CA LYS A 78 -9.20 -6.58 -21.06
C LYS A 78 -9.12 -5.34 -20.18
N SER A 79 -9.11 -5.51 -18.86
CA SER A 79 -9.03 -4.39 -17.90
C SER A 79 -8.19 -4.73 -16.66
N TYR A 80 -7.76 -3.70 -15.92
CA TYR A 80 -7.06 -3.88 -14.65
C TYR A 80 -7.94 -4.53 -13.57
N GLN A 81 -9.25 -4.27 -13.57
CA GLN A 81 -10.16 -4.93 -12.63
C GLN A 81 -10.25 -6.43 -12.91
N GLU A 82 -10.33 -6.81 -14.19
CA GLU A 82 -10.30 -8.20 -14.60
C GLU A 82 -8.96 -8.86 -14.24
N SER A 83 -7.84 -8.17 -14.44
CA SER A 83 -6.53 -8.67 -14.02
C SER A 83 -6.44 -8.90 -12.51
N ARG A 84 -6.99 -7.99 -11.68
CA ARG A 84 -7.10 -8.19 -10.22
C ARG A 84 -7.88 -9.45 -9.88
N ASN A 85 -9.03 -9.66 -10.54
CA ASN A 85 -9.85 -10.85 -10.33
C ASN A 85 -9.10 -12.13 -10.74
N ILE A 86 -8.36 -12.12 -11.85
CA ILE A 86 -7.59 -13.27 -12.35
C ILE A 86 -6.47 -13.69 -11.38
N VAL A 87 -5.78 -12.73 -10.76
CA VAL A 87 -4.64 -13.01 -9.85
C VAL A 87 -5.04 -13.13 -8.39
N GLN A 88 -6.33 -12.99 -8.05
CA GLN A 88 -6.82 -13.02 -6.67
C GLN A 88 -6.49 -14.34 -5.95
N GLU A 89 -6.60 -15.48 -6.64
CA GLU A 89 -6.22 -16.80 -6.10
C GLU A 89 -4.72 -16.84 -5.74
N ALA A 90 -3.87 -16.30 -6.60
CA ALA A 90 -2.42 -16.25 -6.37
C ALA A 90 -2.08 -15.39 -5.15
N VAL A 91 -2.70 -14.21 -5.00
CA VAL A 91 -2.51 -13.37 -3.80
C VAL A 91 -2.97 -14.11 -2.55
N ARG A 92 -4.13 -14.76 -2.60
CA ARG A 92 -4.70 -15.45 -1.43
C ARG A 92 -3.91 -16.69 -1.02
N TYR A 93 -3.33 -17.40 -1.98
CA TYR A 93 -2.44 -18.53 -1.73
C TYR A 93 -1.07 -18.05 -1.22
N GLY A 94 -0.37 -17.24 -2.00
CA GLY A 94 1.01 -16.83 -1.72
C GLY A 94 1.16 -15.91 -0.51
N GLY A 95 0.12 -15.16 -0.16
CA GLY A 95 0.11 -14.23 0.97
C GLY A 95 -0.86 -14.57 2.10
N SER A 96 -1.65 -15.65 1.98
CA SER A 96 -2.66 -16.07 2.96
C SER A 96 -3.73 -15.01 3.29
N LYS A 97 -4.41 -15.14 4.44
CA LYS A 97 -5.66 -14.45 4.78
C LYS A 97 -5.56 -12.94 4.96
N HIS A 98 -4.36 -12.43 5.24
CA HIS A 98 -4.11 -11.00 5.39
C HIS A 98 -3.72 -10.31 4.07
N SER A 99 -3.58 -11.08 2.98
CA SER A 99 -3.19 -10.56 1.68
C SER A 99 -4.41 -10.34 0.80
N GLN A 100 -4.52 -9.13 0.24
CA GLN A 100 -5.64 -8.72 -0.60
C GLN A 100 -5.21 -7.60 -1.56
N ILE A 101 -5.99 -7.40 -2.63
CA ILE A 101 -5.83 -6.28 -3.56
C ILE A 101 -7.02 -5.35 -3.37
N LEU A 102 -6.75 -4.09 -3.03
CA LEU A 102 -7.78 -3.07 -2.85
C LEU A 102 -7.87 -2.18 -4.10
N SER A 103 -9.09 -1.93 -4.59
CA SER A 103 -9.32 -0.93 -5.63
C SER A 103 -9.12 0.48 -5.06
N LYS A 104 -8.95 1.48 -5.93
CA LYS A 104 -8.84 2.89 -5.52
C LYS A 104 -10.04 3.35 -4.70
N GLU A 105 -11.24 2.93 -5.08
CA GLU A 105 -12.50 3.26 -4.43
C GLU A 105 -12.64 2.55 -3.08
N THR A 106 -12.11 1.32 -2.98
CA THR A 106 -12.12 0.54 -1.74
C THR A 106 -11.16 1.14 -0.72
N VAL A 107 -9.94 1.51 -1.13
CA VAL A 107 -9.00 2.27 -0.29
C VAL A 107 -9.62 3.59 0.16
N ARG A 108 -10.27 4.33 -0.75
CA ARG A 108 -10.92 5.60 -0.39
C ARG A 108 -11.99 5.41 0.68
N ARG A 109 -12.86 4.40 0.56
CA ARG A 109 -13.89 4.12 1.57
C ARG A 109 -13.27 3.75 2.93
N ASP A 110 -12.28 2.85 2.93
CA ASP A 110 -11.55 2.47 4.14
C ASP A 110 -10.91 3.67 4.87
N THR A 111 -10.34 4.63 4.12
CA THR A 111 -9.81 5.87 4.72
C THR A 111 -10.88 6.80 5.30
N LEU A 112 -12.12 6.75 4.80
CA LEU A 112 -13.22 7.57 5.29
C LEU A 112 -13.82 7.03 6.60
N ASP A 113 -13.74 5.73 6.84
CA ASP A 113 -14.26 5.08 8.05
C ASP A 113 -13.36 5.29 9.30
N SER A 114 -12.25 6.02 9.14
CA SER A 114 -11.31 6.32 10.22
C SER A 114 -11.95 7.19 11.31
N ARG A 115 -11.72 6.82 12.57
CA ARG A 115 -12.20 7.56 13.76
C ARG A 115 -11.03 8.05 14.61
N TYR A 116 -11.33 8.91 15.58
CA TYR A 116 -10.33 9.45 16.51
C TYR A 116 -10.52 8.91 17.93
N PRO A 117 -9.45 8.84 18.73
CA PRO A 117 -9.52 8.37 20.11
C PRO A 117 -10.48 9.23 20.94
N GLU A 118 -11.13 8.61 21.91
CA GLU A 118 -12.01 9.28 22.86
C GLU A 118 -11.75 8.72 24.26
N TYR A 119 -12.10 9.48 25.29
CA TYR A 119 -12.01 8.99 26.65
C TYR A 119 -13.27 9.31 27.44
N ARG A 120 -13.55 8.47 28.43
CA ARG A 120 -14.55 8.70 29.46
C ARG A 120 -13.93 8.44 30.82
N ARG A 121 -14.28 9.26 31.79
CA ARG A 121 -13.90 9.04 33.18
C ARG A 121 -14.86 8.03 33.80
N LEU A 122 -14.34 6.92 34.32
CA LEU A 122 -15.14 5.93 35.04
C LEU A 122 -15.29 6.33 36.52
N ASN A 123 -14.20 6.82 37.11
CA ASN A 123 -14.15 7.40 38.46
C ASN A 123 -12.96 8.38 38.58
N GLU A 124 -12.67 8.90 39.77
CA GLU A 124 -11.56 9.86 39.98
C GLU A 124 -10.19 9.32 39.57
N ASP A 125 -10.01 8.00 39.60
CA ASP A 125 -8.71 7.34 39.38
C ASP A 125 -8.59 6.67 38.01
N ILE A 126 -9.69 6.33 37.32
CA ILE A 126 -9.66 5.50 36.10
C ILE A 126 -10.26 6.22 34.90
N LEU A 127 -9.49 6.23 33.80
CA LEU A 127 -9.96 6.62 32.46
C LEU A 127 -10.13 5.39 31.57
N LEU A 128 -11.26 5.33 30.88
CA LEU A 128 -11.49 4.45 29.74
C LEU A 128 -11.14 5.22 28.47
N ILE A 129 -10.15 4.74 27.71
CA ILE A 129 -9.73 5.33 26.44
C ILE A 129 -10.10 4.37 25.32
N THR A 130 -10.98 4.79 24.42
CA THR A 130 -11.31 4.04 23.20
C THR A 130 -10.29 4.39 22.12
N ILE A 131 -9.62 3.36 21.58
CA ILE A 131 -8.60 3.47 20.54
C ILE A 131 -9.14 2.82 19.26
N PRO A 132 -9.78 3.60 18.36
CA PRO A 132 -10.42 3.04 17.15
C PRO A 132 -9.46 2.92 15.96
N SER A 133 -9.92 2.24 14.91
CA SER A 133 -9.22 2.13 13.61
C SER A 133 -8.98 3.49 12.95
N ILE A 134 -7.84 3.62 12.27
CA ILE A 134 -7.52 4.75 11.40
C ILE A 134 -6.67 4.26 10.22
N SER A 135 -7.11 4.50 8.99
CA SER A 135 -6.37 4.15 7.76
C SER A 135 -5.82 5.36 7.01
N LYS A 136 -6.05 6.57 7.53
CA LYS A 136 -5.55 7.82 6.92
C LYS A 136 -4.03 7.90 6.95
N LEU A 137 -3.48 8.49 5.89
CA LEU A 137 -2.03 8.66 5.70
C LEU A 137 -1.60 10.13 5.78
N ASP A 138 -2.55 11.08 5.74
CA ASP A 138 -2.21 12.50 5.78
C ASP A 138 -1.71 12.91 7.17
N LYS A 139 -0.64 13.70 7.19
CA LYS A 139 0.04 14.15 8.42
C LYS A 139 -0.94 14.80 9.41
N ARG A 140 -1.91 15.59 8.91
CA ARG A 140 -2.87 16.29 9.77
C ARG A 140 -3.73 15.31 10.56
N SER A 141 -4.31 14.30 9.91
CA SER A 141 -5.16 13.30 10.57
C SER A 141 -4.36 12.42 11.52
N ILE A 142 -3.14 12.03 11.13
CA ILE A 142 -2.22 11.25 11.98
C ILE A 142 -1.88 12.05 13.25
N SER A 143 -1.44 13.30 13.09
CA SER A 143 -1.08 14.17 14.22
C SER A 143 -2.28 14.51 15.11
N HIS A 144 -3.47 14.64 14.54
CA HIS A 144 -4.69 14.84 15.34
C HIS A 144 -5.02 13.61 16.19
N TYR A 145 -4.88 12.40 15.63
CA TYR A 145 -5.10 11.15 16.37
C TYR A 145 -4.10 11.01 17.52
N SER A 146 -2.79 11.08 17.23
CA SER A 146 -1.75 10.89 18.25
C SER A 146 -1.76 12.02 19.28
N GLY A 147 -1.95 13.26 18.85
CA GLY A 147 -2.03 14.42 19.75
C GLY A 147 -3.21 14.33 20.72
N LYS A 148 -4.33 13.73 20.31
CA LYS A 148 -5.48 13.52 21.20
C LYS A 148 -5.18 12.47 22.27
N LEU A 149 -4.52 11.36 21.91
CA LEU A 149 -4.03 10.38 22.90
C LEU A 149 -3.03 11.00 23.86
N GLN A 150 -2.02 11.69 23.33
CA GLN A 150 -0.99 12.34 24.13
C GLN A 150 -1.60 13.33 25.12
N ASN A 151 -2.57 14.16 24.68
CA ASN A 151 -3.26 15.09 25.58
C ASN A 151 -4.01 14.36 26.71
N ILE A 152 -4.66 13.23 26.43
CA ILE A 152 -5.33 12.43 27.46
C ILE A 152 -4.31 11.86 28.45
N LEU A 153 -3.20 11.31 27.95
CA LEU A 153 -2.19 10.65 28.77
C LEU A 153 -1.36 11.63 29.61
N MET A 154 -1.09 12.83 29.10
CA MET A 154 -0.20 13.80 29.74
C MET A 154 -0.93 14.83 30.61
N GLU A 155 -2.15 15.24 30.22
CA GLU A 155 -2.83 16.39 30.86
C GLU A 155 -3.98 15.97 31.80
N LYS A 156 -4.34 14.68 31.85
CA LYS A 156 -5.43 14.21 32.72
C LYS A 156 -4.86 13.51 33.94
N SER A 157 -5.46 13.75 35.09
CA SER A 157 -5.17 13.00 36.31
C SER A 157 -5.85 11.63 36.28
N TYR A 158 -5.09 10.58 36.53
CA TYR A 158 -5.55 9.20 36.67
C TYR A 158 -4.51 8.40 37.46
N LYS A 159 -4.93 7.30 38.08
CA LYS A 159 -4.07 6.27 38.67
C LYS A 159 -4.13 4.95 37.89
N GLY A 160 -5.07 4.81 36.96
CA GLY A 160 -5.22 3.64 36.10
C GLY A 160 -5.89 3.97 34.76
N LEU A 161 -5.61 3.15 33.76
CA LEU A 161 -6.12 3.29 32.40
C LEU A 161 -6.73 1.96 31.93
N ILE A 162 -7.82 2.05 31.18
CA ILE A 162 -8.36 0.96 30.39
C ILE A 162 -8.26 1.38 28.92
N LEU A 163 -7.47 0.63 28.15
CA LEU A 163 -7.33 0.84 26.72
C LEU A 163 -8.27 -0.09 25.98
N ASP A 164 -9.37 0.45 25.49
CA ASP A 164 -10.37 -0.29 24.74
C ASP A 164 -10.02 -0.32 23.25
N LEU A 165 -9.56 -1.49 22.80
CA LEU A 165 -9.25 -1.81 21.41
C LEU A 165 -10.41 -2.54 20.71
N SER A 166 -11.58 -2.62 21.34
CA SER A 166 -12.74 -3.30 20.77
C SER A 166 -13.12 -2.68 19.43
N ASN A 167 -13.37 -3.54 18.44
CA ASN A 167 -13.68 -3.15 17.06
C ASN A 167 -12.57 -2.37 16.33
N ASN A 168 -11.35 -2.29 16.89
CA ASN A 168 -10.21 -1.78 16.16
C ASN A 168 -9.67 -2.86 15.22
N THR A 169 -9.91 -2.67 13.93
CA THR A 169 -9.48 -3.54 12.83
C THR A 169 -8.08 -3.22 12.30
N GLY A 170 -7.38 -2.26 12.92
CA GLY A 170 -6.04 -1.81 12.55
C GLY A 170 -6.04 -0.59 11.63
N GLY A 171 -5.08 -0.58 10.69
CA GLY A 171 -4.83 0.52 9.75
C GLY A 171 -3.40 1.06 9.88
N ASN A 172 -3.26 2.38 9.89
CA ASN A 172 -1.98 3.06 10.06
C ASN A 172 -1.52 2.95 11.53
N MET A 173 -0.39 2.26 11.74
CA MET A 173 0.16 2.04 13.09
C MET A 173 0.81 3.29 13.70
N ILE A 174 1.30 4.23 12.88
CA ILE A 174 2.02 5.43 13.36
C ILE A 174 1.21 6.21 14.41
N PRO A 175 -0.05 6.63 14.15
CA PRO A 175 -0.81 7.39 15.13
C PRO A 175 -1.22 6.60 16.38
N MET A 176 -1.31 5.26 16.28
CA MET A 176 -1.71 4.40 17.40
C MET A 176 -0.56 4.18 18.39
N ILE A 177 0.68 4.13 17.91
CA ILE A 177 1.87 3.87 18.72
C ILE A 177 2.58 5.16 19.15
N GLY A 178 2.58 6.19 18.30
CA GLY A 178 3.27 7.46 18.58
C GLY A 178 2.46 8.46 19.41
N GLY A 179 1.28 8.07 19.88
CA GLY A 179 0.40 8.89 20.73
C GLY A 179 0.56 8.61 22.21
#